data_AF-A0A7I7SVW5-F1
#
_entry.id   AF-A0A7I7SVW5-F1
#
_cell.length_a   1.000
_cell.length_b   1.000
_cell.length_c   1.000
_cell.angle_alpha   90.00
_cell.angle_beta   90.00
_cell.angle_gamma   90.00
#
_symmetry.space_group_name_H-M   'P 1'
#
loop_
_entity.id
_entity.type
_entity.pdbx_description
1 polymer ?
#
loop_
_entity_poly.entity_id
_entity_poly.type
_entity_poly.pdbx_seq_one_letter_code
_entity_poly.pdbx_strand_id
1 'polypeptide(L)'
;MSQLVNRFDKFAWLRSLRTDARFTDKEVRLAMGVCIDFTRRDGTGWAVELDALAGCVPGGMSRNRVKALLQKLVATGYLTETARTIGGRGVTARRSHDLRKPAPAAVQVSDETCTANSAGLDETRTASGSNPHQQRFKPAPAAEPKTNHELQQQHSLGTSIGTSLGTARCSKHADPRRYPLPPNCNGCKEVRAQREQDDQMRTEREQATRDLFARAQRDCATCRGTGQIDISDNAVARCPECRTPEARQRLLDDAFGNVDPVDPERTTA
;
A
#
# COMPACT_ATOMS: atom_id res chain seq x y z
N MET A 1 23.61 24.89 19.95
CA MET A 1 23.79 23.45 20.20
C MET A 1 22.97 22.69 19.18
N SER A 2 23.59 22.26 18.08
CA SER A 2 22.91 21.50 17.03
C SER A 2 22.71 20.07 17.54
N GLN A 3 21.47 19.69 17.85
CA GLN A 3 21.14 18.30 18.14
C GLN A 3 21.53 17.48 16.90
N LEU A 4 22.51 16.59 17.05
CA LEU A 4 22.80 15.57 16.05
C LEU A 4 21.53 14.74 15.90
N VAL A 5 20.78 15.02 14.85
CA VAL A 5 19.59 14.24 14.47
C VAL A 5 20.09 12.83 14.18
N ASN A 6 19.88 11.92 15.12
CA ASN A 6 20.24 10.51 15.00
C ASN A 6 19.43 9.91 13.84
N ARG A 7 20.05 9.87 12.66
CA ARG A 7 19.43 9.33 11.46
C ARG A 7 19.40 7.81 11.56
N PHE A 8 18.20 7.23 11.48
CA PHE A 8 18.05 5.79 11.45
C PHE A 8 18.67 5.19 10.18
N ASP A 9 19.55 4.21 10.36
CA ASP A 9 20.20 3.51 9.25
C ASP A 9 19.29 2.39 8.70
N LYS A 10 18.45 2.77 7.74
CA LYS A 10 17.55 1.88 7.00
C LYS A 10 18.29 0.77 6.26
N PHE A 11 19.51 1.02 5.76
CA PHE A 11 20.27 0.02 5.01
C PHE A 11 20.81 -1.08 5.93
N ALA A 12 21.32 -0.72 7.11
CA ALA A 12 21.67 -1.73 8.11
C ALA A 12 20.44 -2.54 8.56
N TRP A 13 19.30 -1.88 8.77
CA TRP A 13 18.05 -2.57 9.13
C TRP A 13 17.62 -3.60 8.07
N LEU A 14 17.64 -3.21 6.79
CA LEU A 14 17.31 -4.10 5.68
C LEU A 14 18.29 -5.27 5.54
N ARG A 15 19.60 -5.01 5.76
CA ARG A 15 20.61 -6.07 5.77
C ARG A 15 20.35 -7.08 6.89
N SER A 16 20.09 -6.62 8.11
CA SER A 16 19.76 -7.49 9.24
C SER A 16 18.53 -8.34 8.95
N LEU A 17 17.46 -7.73 8.41
CA LEU A 17 16.25 -8.46 8.07
C LEU A 17 16.48 -9.52 6.99
N ARG A 18 17.26 -9.21 5.96
CA ARG A 18 17.57 -10.15 4.87
C ARG A 18 18.43 -11.34 5.33
N THR A 19 19.27 -11.14 6.33
CA THR A 19 20.07 -12.23 6.93
C THR A 19 19.31 -13.08 7.94
N ASP A 20 18.11 -12.66 8.35
CA ASP A 20 17.32 -13.34 9.36
C ASP A 20 16.51 -14.50 8.75
N ALA A 21 16.95 -15.73 9.03
CA ALA A 21 16.36 -16.96 8.49
C ALA A 21 14.89 -17.19 8.92
N ARG A 22 14.37 -16.43 9.89
CA ARG A 22 12.97 -16.52 10.30
C ARG A 22 12.02 -15.95 9.26
N PHE A 23 12.50 -15.14 8.32
CA PHE A 23 11.66 -14.48 7.31
C PHE A 23 11.80 -15.12 5.94
N THR A 24 10.67 -15.27 5.24
CA THR A 24 10.67 -15.69 3.83
C THR A 24 10.97 -14.51 2.90
N ASP A 25 11.43 -14.77 1.67
CA ASP A 25 11.71 -13.70 0.70
C ASP A 25 10.50 -12.78 0.47
N LYS A 26 9.30 -13.36 0.40
CA LYS A 26 8.04 -12.59 0.24
C LYS A 26 7.74 -11.69 1.45
N GLU A 27 8.10 -12.14 2.66
CA GLU A 27 7.97 -11.34 3.88
C GLU A 27 9.00 -10.20 3.92
N VAL A 28 10.24 -10.48 3.51
CA VAL A 28 11.29 -9.46 3.38
C VAL A 28 10.89 -8.37 2.38
N ARG A 29 10.29 -8.74 1.25
CA ARG A 29 9.77 -7.75 0.27
C ARG A 29 8.66 -6.86 0.85
N LEU A 30 7.73 -7.40 1.62
CA LEU A 30 6.70 -6.59 2.29
C LEU A 30 7.35 -5.60 3.27
N ALA A 31 8.31 -6.07 4.06
CA ALA A 31 9.04 -5.25 5.02
C ALA A 31 9.91 -4.16 4.34
N MET A 32 10.44 -4.45 3.15
CA MET A 32 11.06 -3.44 2.29
C MET A 32 10.07 -2.33 1.91
N GLY A 33 8.85 -2.69 1.51
CA GLY A 33 7.79 -1.70 1.25
C GLY A 33 7.50 -0.82 2.47
N VAL A 34 7.39 -1.41 3.66
CA VAL A 34 7.25 -0.64 4.93
C VAL A 34 8.41 0.33 5.13
N CYS A 35 9.64 -0.13 4.93
CA CYS A 35 10.86 0.66 5.13
C CYS A 35 11.04 1.78 4.08
N ILE A 36 10.61 1.57 2.85
CA ILE A 36 10.82 2.54 1.76
C ILE A 36 9.65 3.52 1.67
N ASP A 37 8.43 3.00 1.61
CA ASP A 37 7.26 3.79 1.22
C ASP A 37 6.52 4.40 2.41
N PHE A 38 6.64 3.79 3.59
CA PHE A 38 5.77 4.09 4.74
C PHE A 38 6.49 4.59 5.99
N THR A 39 7.79 4.84 5.91
CA THR A 39 8.58 5.35 7.02
C THR A 39 9.42 6.55 6.59
N ARG A 40 9.51 7.55 7.47
CA ARG A 40 10.36 8.73 7.28
C ARG A 40 11.84 8.36 7.31
N ARG A 41 12.70 9.33 6.99
CA ARG A 41 14.17 9.18 6.98
C ARG A 41 14.76 8.83 8.35
N ASP A 42 14.09 9.22 9.42
CA ASP A 42 14.42 8.92 10.82
C ASP A 42 13.87 7.56 11.31
N GLY A 43 13.13 6.84 10.47
CA GLY A 43 12.55 5.54 10.81
C GLY A 43 11.12 5.62 11.38
N THR A 44 10.55 6.81 11.59
CA THR A 44 9.19 6.96 12.10
C THR A 44 8.15 6.58 11.03
N GLY A 45 7.20 5.73 11.40
CA GLY A 45 6.16 5.21 10.52
C GLY A 45 4.97 6.16 10.36
N TRP A 46 4.36 6.12 9.19
CA TRP A 46 3.09 6.79 8.91
C TRP A 46 1.94 5.80 9.13
N ALA A 47 0.72 6.31 9.27
CA ALA A 47 -0.46 5.46 9.35
C ALA A 47 -0.72 4.84 7.97
N VAL A 48 -0.62 3.51 7.87
CA VAL A 48 -0.77 2.79 6.61
C VAL A 48 -2.03 1.95 6.59
N GLU A 49 -2.72 1.97 5.46
CA GLU A 49 -3.81 1.04 5.16
C GLU A 49 -3.25 -0.33 4.77
N LEU A 50 -3.77 -1.38 5.39
CA LEU A 50 -3.25 -2.74 5.19
C LEU A 50 -3.38 -3.23 3.74
N ASP A 51 -4.36 -2.71 3.00
CA ASP A 51 -4.59 -3.08 1.61
C ASP A 51 -3.57 -2.41 0.67
N ALA A 52 -3.10 -1.20 1.00
CA ALA A 52 -1.99 -0.55 0.29
C ALA A 52 -0.68 -1.34 0.46
N LEU A 53 -0.39 -1.80 1.70
CA LEU A 53 0.76 -2.67 1.98
C LEU A 53 0.69 -3.98 1.22
N ALA A 54 -0.49 -4.59 1.13
CA ALA A 54 -0.70 -5.81 0.37
C ALA A 54 -0.38 -5.63 -1.13
N GLY A 55 -0.63 -4.45 -1.68
CA GLY A 55 -0.36 -4.09 -3.07
C GLY A 55 1.13 -3.93 -3.40
N CYS A 56 2.00 -3.65 -2.42
CA CYS A 56 3.45 -3.51 -2.63
C CYS A 56 4.15 -4.83 -2.97
N VAL A 57 3.51 -5.99 -2.75
CA VAL A 57 4.12 -7.30 -2.99
C VAL A 57 3.64 -7.88 -4.32
N PRO A 58 4.54 -8.20 -5.26
CA PRO A 58 4.19 -8.89 -6.50
C PRO A 58 3.44 -10.21 -6.23
N GLY A 59 2.32 -10.41 -6.92
CA GLY A 59 1.41 -11.54 -6.67
C GLY A 59 0.52 -11.40 -5.43
N GLY A 60 0.53 -10.23 -4.79
CA GLY A 60 -0.34 -9.86 -3.67
C GLY A 60 -0.08 -10.62 -2.37
N MET A 61 -0.58 -10.07 -1.27
CA MET A 61 -0.62 -10.74 0.03
C MET A 61 -2.00 -10.53 0.66
N SER A 62 -2.61 -11.58 1.22
CA SER A 62 -3.89 -11.41 1.90
C SER A 62 -3.73 -10.51 3.12
N ARG A 63 -4.76 -9.70 3.41
CA ARG A 63 -4.75 -8.76 4.54
C ARG A 63 -4.42 -9.42 5.88
N ASN A 64 -4.89 -10.66 6.10
CA ASN A 64 -4.58 -11.41 7.33
C ASN A 64 -3.10 -11.80 7.41
N ARG A 65 -2.48 -12.13 6.27
CA ARG A 65 -1.06 -12.46 6.21
C ARG A 65 -0.18 -11.22 6.39
N VAL A 66 -0.59 -10.08 5.86
CA VAL A 66 0.05 -8.78 6.16
C VAL A 66 0.01 -8.48 7.66
N LYS A 67 -1.17 -8.62 8.31
CA LYS A 67 -1.30 -8.44 9.77
C LYS A 67 -0.38 -9.37 10.56
N ALA A 68 -0.37 -10.66 10.22
CA ALA A 68 0.47 -11.66 10.88
C ALA A 68 1.96 -11.33 10.72
N LEU A 69 2.39 -10.87 9.54
CA LEU A 69 3.77 -10.46 9.33
C LEU A 69 4.14 -9.22 10.13
N LEU A 70 3.29 -8.19 10.16
CA LEU A 70 3.55 -7.00 10.97
C LEU A 70 3.69 -7.36 12.46
N GLN A 71 2.84 -8.25 12.97
CA GLN A 71 2.96 -8.77 14.34
C GLN A 71 4.26 -9.54 14.55
N LYS A 72 4.67 -10.37 13.59
CA LYS A 72 5.96 -11.09 13.63
C LYS A 72 7.15 -10.13 13.65
N LEU A 73 7.13 -9.07 12.84
CA LEU A 73 8.18 -8.04 12.82
C LEU A 73 8.25 -7.26 14.15
N VAL A 74 7.10 -6.99 14.78
CA VAL A 74 7.05 -6.40 16.13
C VAL A 74 7.62 -7.37 17.18
N ALA A 75 7.20 -8.63 17.17
CA ALA A 75 7.65 -9.65 18.12
C ALA A 75 9.17 -9.92 18.04
N THR A 76 9.75 -9.76 16.85
CA THR A 76 11.19 -9.94 16.60
C THR A 76 12.00 -8.65 16.79
N GLY A 77 11.35 -7.54 17.13
CA GLY A 77 12.00 -6.27 17.46
C GLY A 77 12.42 -5.43 16.25
N TYR A 78 11.97 -5.75 15.03
CA TYR A 78 12.22 -4.95 13.83
C TYR A 78 11.29 -3.74 13.71
N LEU A 79 10.11 -3.81 14.33
CA LEU A 79 9.11 -2.75 14.33
C LEU A 79 8.62 -2.46 15.76
N THR A 80 8.19 -1.23 16.00
CA THR A 80 7.43 -0.83 17.19
C THR A 80 6.08 -0.27 16.72
N GLU A 81 4.95 -0.87 17.13
CA GLU A 81 3.62 -0.34 16.80
C GLU A 81 3.37 0.93 17.62
N THR A 82 3.21 2.07 16.93
CA THR A 82 3.03 3.40 17.57
C THR A 82 1.60 3.88 17.57
N ALA A 83 0.81 3.48 16.57
CA ALA A 83 -0.60 3.81 16.50
C ALA A 83 -1.40 2.72 15.77
N ARG A 84 -2.64 2.51 16.20
CA ARG A 84 -3.56 1.55 15.60
C ARG A 84 -4.98 2.10 15.59
N THR A 85 -5.63 2.05 14.43
CA THR A 85 -7.07 2.27 14.31
C THR A 85 -7.76 0.96 13.95
N ILE A 86 -8.87 0.68 14.62
CA ILE A 86 -9.62 -0.58 14.44
C ILE A 86 -10.34 -0.60 13.07
N GLY A 87 -10.62 0.58 12.51
CA GLY A 87 -11.50 0.74 11.36
C GLY A 87 -12.96 0.56 11.76
N GLY A 88 -13.88 1.02 10.90
CA GLY A 88 -15.32 1.01 11.14
C GLY A 88 -16.11 1.09 9.84
N ARG A 89 -17.43 1.23 9.91
CA ARG A 89 -18.27 1.39 8.70
C ARG A 89 -17.85 2.66 7.96
N GLY A 90 -17.20 2.50 6.81
CA GLY A 90 -16.67 3.61 6.00
C GLY A 90 -15.28 4.11 6.40
N VAL A 91 -14.62 3.50 7.40
CA VAL A 91 -13.27 3.89 7.86
C VAL A 91 -12.32 2.71 7.74
N THR A 92 -11.25 2.87 6.97
CA THR A 92 -10.20 1.86 6.79
C THR A 92 -9.36 1.71 8.06
N ALA A 93 -9.01 0.47 8.39
CA ALA A 93 -8.10 0.21 9.52
C ALA A 93 -6.68 0.61 9.13
N ARG A 94 -6.04 1.41 9.97
CA ARG A 94 -4.69 1.93 9.77
C ARG A 94 -3.78 1.51 10.91
N ARG A 95 -2.49 1.35 10.61
CA ARG A 95 -1.45 1.10 11.62
C ARG A 95 -0.20 1.88 11.30
N SER A 96 0.46 2.40 12.33
CA SER A 96 1.76 3.07 12.23
C SER A 96 2.80 2.22 12.96
N HIS A 97 3.97 2.06 12.35
CA HIS A 97 5.07 1.30 12.93
C HIS A 97 6.40 2.02 12.74
N ASP A 98 7.14 2.24 13.81
CA ASP A 98 8.48 2.79 13.75
C ASP A 98 9.49 1.68 13.53
N LEU A 99 10.51 1.94 12.70
CA LEU A 99 11.60 1.01 12.47
C LEU A 99 12.48 0.93 13.71
N ARG A 100 12.80 -0.29 14.13
CA ARG A 100 13.72 -0.56 15.23
C ARG A 100 14.77 -1.57 14.77
N LYS A 101 16.03 -1.34 15.13
CA LYS A 101 17.05 -2.37 14.94
C LYS A 101 16.83 -3.45 16.01
N PRO A 102 16.65 -4.72 15.64
CA PRO A 102 16.63 -5.78 16.64
C PRO A 102 17.93 -5.69 17.42
N ALA A 103 17.87 -5.88 18.74
CA ALA A 103 19.10 -6.04 19.50
C ALA A 103 19.88 -7.21 18.86
N PRO A 104 21.21 -7.08 18.64
CA PRO A 104 21.99 -8.26 18.29
C PRO A 104 21.65 -9.32 19.32
N ALA A 105 21.39 -10.55 18.88
CA ALA A 105 21.09 -11.66 19.77
C ALA A 105 22.28 -11.80 20.73
N ALA A 106 22.23 -11.09 21.86
CA ALA A 106 23.07 -11.35 22.98
C ALA A 106 22.75 -12.81 23.30
N VAL A 107 23.80 -13.64 23.24
CA VAL A 107 23.79 -15.02 23.70
C VAL A 107 22.79 -15.13 24.83
N GLN A 108 21.71 -15.88 24.60
CA GLN A 108 20.67 -16.08 25.61
C GLN A 108 21.35 -16.78 26.79
N VAL A 109 21.77 -15.99 27.78
CA VAL A 109 21.87 -16.48 29.14
C VAL A 109 20.42 -16.62 29.56
N SER A 110 19.94 -17.86 29.55
CA SER A 110 18.66 -18.22 30.11
C SER A 110 18.59 -17.65 31.52
N ASP A 111 17.67 -16.71 31.75
CA ASP A 111 17.15 -16.51 33.08
C ASP A 111 15.63 -16.57 32.99
N GLU A 112 15.12 -17.57 33.69
CA GLU A 112 13.71 -17.84 33.83
C GLU A 112 13.08 -16.68 34.60
N THR A 113 11.81 -16.39 34.31
CA THR A 113 10.94 -15.48 35.07
C THR A 113 11.10 -13.99 34.74
N CYS A 114 10.23 -13.49 33.86
CA CYS A 114 9.80 -12.09 33.96
C CYS A 114 8.28 -12.03 33.98
N THR A 115 7.79 -11.93 35.20
CA THR A 115 6.43 -11.62 35.63
C THR A 115 5.92 -10.32 35.04
N ALA A 116 4.60 -10.28 34.88
CA ALA A 116 3.78 -9.11 34.64
C ALA A 116 4.00 -7.99 35.69
N ASN A 117 3.47 -6.79 35.34
CA ASN A 117 3.29 -5.57 36.14
C ASN A 117 4.49 -4.60 36.12
N SER A 118 4.38 -3.28 35.95
CA SER A 118 3.27 -2.32 35.97
C SER A 118 3.74 -0.93 35.46
N ALA A 119 2.78 -0.09 35.04
CA ALA A 119 2.63 1.37 35.27
C ALA A 119 3.82 2.34 35.01
N GLY A 120 3.67 3.52 34.42
CA GLY A 120 2.51 4.33 34.05
C GLY A 120 2.98 5.75 33.63
N LEU A 121 2.01 6.64 33.41
CA LEU A 121 2.08 8.09 33.11
C LEU A 121 2.25 8.46 31.61
N ASP A 122 1.46 9.34 31.00
CA ASP A 122 0.19 9.97 31.38
C ASP A 122 -0.48 10.57 30.11
N GLU A 123 -1.80 10.73 30.17
CA GLU A 123 -2.64 11.67 29.41
C GLU A 123 -2.56 11.75 27.86
N THR A 124 -3.51 11.09 27.18
CA THR A 124 -4.45 11.84 26.30
C THR A 124 -5.81 11.15 26.28
N ARG A 125 -6.70 11.65 27.14
CA ARG A 125 -8.12 11.34 27.16
C ARG A 125 -8.80 12.18 26.09
N THR A 126 -9.44 11.56 25.10
CA THR A 126 -10.63 12.15 24.46
C THR A 126 -11.56 11.07 23.92
N ALA A 127 -12.76 11.08 24.51
CA ALA A 127 -14.03 10.54 24.03
C ALA A 127 -14.19 9.02 23.86
N SER A 128 -14.52 8.37 24.99
CA SER A 128 -15.55 7.33 25.01
C SER A 128 -16.89 7.89 24.54
N GLY A 129 -17.42 7.33 23.46
CA GLY A 129 -18.86 7.24 23.23
C GLY A 129 -19.33 5.86 23.65
N SER A 130 -19.46 5.63 24.96
CA SER A 130 -20.08 4.44 25.51
C SER A 130 -21.55 4.38 25.07
N ASN A 131 -21.97 3.27 24.48
CA ASN A 131 -23.37 2.99 24.18
C ASN A 131 -23.92 2.13 25.33
N PRO A 132 -24.75 2.65 26.25
CA PRO A 132 -25.31 1.87 27.34
C PRO A 132 -26.63 1.26 26.87
N HIS A 133 -26.57 0.12 26.18
CA HIS A 133 -27.73 -0.76 26.11
C HIS A 133 -27.36 -2.17 26.54
N GLN A 134 -27.95 -2.54 27.67
CA GLN A 134 -28.02 -3.85 28.28
C GLN A 134 -28.09 -4.96 27.22
N GLN A 135 -27.05 -5.78 27.14
CA GLN A 135 -27.13 -7.06 26.46
C GLN A 135 -28.03 -7.99 27.28
N ARG A 136 -29.31 -8.05 26.92
CA ARG A 136 -30.12 -9.22 27.28
C ARG A 136 -29.53 -10.43 26.58
N PHE A 137 -29.13 -11.43 27.36
CA PHE A 137 -28.78 -12.76 26.87
C PHE A 137 -29.94 -13.30 26.02
N LYS A 138 -29.69 -13.56 24.74
CA LYS A 138 -30.56 -14.41 23.92
C LYS A 138 -30.24 -15.87 24.25
N PRO A 139 -31.23 -16.70 24.63
CA PRO A 139 -31.02 -18.13 24.75
C PRO A 139 -30.73 -18.75 23.38
N ALA A 140 -29.85 -19.76 23.38
CA ALA A 140 -29.43 -20.50 22.20
C ALA A 140 -30.61 -21.31 21.60
N PRO A 141 -30.80 -21.32 20.27
CA PRO A 141 -31.64 -22.31 19.63
C PRO A 141 -30.87 -23.63 19.44
N ALA A 142 -31.62 -24.72 19.56
CA ALA A 142 -31.17 -26.10 19.54
C ALA A 142 -30.42 -26.48 18.24
N ALA A 143 -29.50 -27.42 18.41
CA ALA A 143 -28.73 -28.04 17.34
C ALA A 143 -29.64 -28.86 16.42
N GLU A 144 -29.58 -28.58 15.12
CA GLU A 144 -30.07 -29.50 14.07
C GLU A 144 -28.89 -30.13 13.31
N PRO A 145 -29.04 -31.39 12.87
CA PRO A 145 -27.95 -32.22 12.42
C PRO A 145 -27.45 -31.92 10.99
N LYS A 146 -26.13 -32.11 10.84
CA LYS A 146 -25.35 -32.09 9.61
C LYS A 146 -25.98 -32.92 8.48
N THR A 147 -26.13 -32.31 7.32
CA THR A 147 -26.19 -33.00 6.02
C THR A 147 -24.93 -32.64 5.23
N ASN A 148 -24.07 -33.65 5.01
CA ASN A 148 -22.96 -33.59 4.07
C ASN A 148 -23.53 -33.53 2.66
N HIS A 149 -23.21 -32.46 1.91
CA HIS A 149 -23.31 -32.49 0.46
C HIS A 149 -21.90 -32.40 -0.13
N GLU A 150 -21.37 -33.59 -0.38
CA GLU A 150 -20.29 -33.85 -1.31
C GLU A 150 -20.81 -33.55 -2.72
N LEU A 151 -20.19 -32.62 -3.44
CA LEU A 151 -20.25 -32.57 -4.91
C LEU A 151 -19.14 -31.66 -5.46
N GLN A 152 -18.10 -32.35 -5.93
CA GLN A 152 -17.54 -32.22 -7.28
C GLN A 152 -16.64 -31.02 -7.61
N GLN A 153 -15.37 -31.38 -7.75
CA GLN A 153 -14.30 -30.73 -8.49
C GLN A 153 -14.77 -30.09 -9.80
N GLN A 154 -14.35 -28.85 -10.07
CA GLN A 154 -13.85 -28.46 -11.39
C GLN A 154 -12.68 -27.48 -11.24
N HIS A 155 -11.53 -27.92 -11.71
CA HIS A 155 -10.38 -27.08 -12.01
C HIS A 155 -10.74 -26.22 -13.23
N SER A 156 -10.69 -24.90 -13.09
CA SER A 156 -10.64 -23.99 -14.23
C SER A 156 -9.40 -23.11 -14.10
N LEU A 157 -8.29 -23.59 -14.68
CA LEU A 157 -7.21 -22.74 -15.15
C LEU A 157 -7.76 -21.92 -16.33
N GLY A 158 -8.11 -20.68 -16.05
CA GLY A 158 -8.52 -19.72 -17.06
C GLY A 158 -8.13 -18.34 -16.60
N THR A 159 -7.07 -17.80 -17.18
CA THR A 159 -6.67 -16.39 -17.02
C THR A 159 -7.74 -15.54 -17.71
N SER A 160 -8.84 -15.28 -17.03
CA SER A 160 -9.86 -14.35 -17.51
C SER A 160 -9.32 -12.93 -17.32
N ILE A 161 -8.75 -12.37 -18.39
CA ILE A 161 -8.69 -10.93 -18.64
C ILE A 161 -10.14 -10.48 -18.86
N GLY A 162 -10.91 -10.49 -17.78
CA GLY A 162 -12.25 -9.94 -17.75
C GLY A 162 -12.11 -8.52 -17.26
N THR A 163 -12.11 -7.56 -18.17
CA THR A 163 -12.64 -6.22 -17.92
C THR A 163 -14.05 -6.41 -17.38
N SER A 164 -14.17 -6.59 -16.07
CA SER A 164 -15.46 -6.65 -15.42
C SER A 164 -16.05 -5.26 -15.55
N LEU A 165 -16.93 -5.12 -16.55
CA LEU A 165 -17.99 -4.12 -16.68
C LEU A 165 -18.93 -4.21 -15.46
N GLY A 166 -18.39 -4.20 -14.25
CA GLY A 166 -19.16 -4.06 -13.03
C GLY A 166 -19.73 -2.65 -13.09
N THR A 167 -20.99 -2.51 -13.48
CA THR A 167 -21.70 -1.22 -13.49
C THR A 167 -21.47 -0.54 -12.14
N ALA A 168 -20.98 0.70 -12.13
CA ALA A 168 -20.73 1.43 -10.90
C ALA A 168 -22.07 1.72 -10.17
N ARG A 169 -22.13 1.51 -8.85
CA ARG A 169 -23.38 1.56 -8.07
C ARG A 169 -23.18 2.21 -6.72
N CYS A 170 -24.20 2.93 -6.24
CA CYS A 170 -24.18 3.47 -4.89
C CYS A 170 -24.43 2.38 -3.83
N SER A 171 -24.12 2.71 -2.57
CA SER A 171 -24.26 1.80 -1.43
C SER A 171 -25.69 1.23 -1.26
N LYS A 172 -26.73 1.97 -1.66
CA LYS A 172 -28.13 1.51 -1.63
C LYS A 172 -28.44 0.42 -2.65
N HIS A 173 -27.64 0.33 -3.71
CA HIS A 173 -27.83 -0.60 -4.82
C HIS A 173 -26.59 -1.51 -5.02
N ALA A 174 -25.80 -1.71 -3.96
CA ALA A 174 -24.56 -2.47 -4.03
C ALA A 174 -24.76 -3.95 -4.40
N ASP A 175 -25.92 -4.53 -4.08
CA ASP A 175 -26.22 -5.94 -4.35
C ASP A 175 -26.69 -6.15 -5.82
N PRO A 176 -25.90 -6.85 -6.66
CA PRO A 176 -26.25 -7.14 -8.04
C PRO A 176 -27.35 -8.18 -8.21
N ARG A 177 -27.63 -9.02 -7.20
CA ARG A 177 -28.71 -10.00 -7.27
C ARG A 177 -30.06 -9.33 -7.07
N ARG A 178 -30.13 -8.36 -6.16
CA ARG A 178 -31.36 -7.60 -5.88
C ARG A 178 -31.65 -6.55 -6.94
N TYR A 179 -30.60 -5.98 -7.53
CA TYR A 179 -30.72 -4.97 -8.59
C TYR A 179 -29.91 -5.42 -9.80
N PRO A 180 -30.42 -6.27 -10.68
CA PRO A 180 -29.64 -6.78 -11.82
C PRO A 180 -29.17 -5.66 -12.76
N LEU A 181 -29.98 -4.62 -12.93
CA LEU A 181 -29.63 -3.41 -13.68
C LEU A 181 -29.34 -2.23 -12.73
N PRO A 182 -28.35 -1.38 -13.05
CA PRO A 182 -28.05 -0.21 -12.23
C PRO A 182 -29.24 0.76 -12.30
N PRO A 183 -29.92 1.04 -11.16
CA PRO A 183 -31.09 1.90 -11.16
C PRO A 183 -30.71 3.36 -11.43
N ASN A 184 -31.64 4.12 -11.99
CA ASN A 184 -31.44 5.52 -12.40
C ASN A 184 -31.50 6.53 -11.22
N CYS A 185 -31.05 6.13 -10.04
CA CYS A 185 -31.05 7.01 -8.88
C CYS A 185 -29.85 7.97 -8.91
N ASN A 186 -29.99 9.15 -8.29
CA ASN A 186 -28.94 10.18 -8.28
C ASN A 186 -27.59 9.66 -7.77
N GLY A 187 -27.57 8.89 -6.67
CA GLY A 187 -26.33 8.32 -6.16
C GLY A 187 -25.66 7.31 -7.11
N CYS A 188 -26.41 6.56 -7.92
CA CYS A 188 -25.82 5.69 -8.94
C CYS A 188 -25.28 6.51 -10.14
N LYS A 189 -25.91 7.64 -10.46
CA LYS A 189 -25.40 8.57 -11.49
C LYS A 189 -24.08 9.20 -11.06
N GLU A 190 -24.01 9.69 -9.83
CA GLU A 190 -22.80 10.28 -9.26
C GLU A 190 -21.62 9.30 -9.25
N VAL A 191 -21.84 8.07 -8.77
CA VAL A 191 -20.80 7.04 -8.75
C VAL A 191 -20.35 6.64 -10.17
N ARG A 192 -21.26 6.67 -11.15
CA ARG A 192 -20.90 6.45 -12.56
C ARG A 192 -20.06 7.60 -13.11
N ALA A 193 -20.48 8.84 -12.90
CA ALA A 193 -19.75 10.03 -13.34
C ALA A 193 -18.35 10.09 -12.71
N GLN A 194 -18.22 9.77 -11.42
CA GLN A 194 -16.92 9.71 -10.74
C GLN A 194 -16.01 8.65 -11.35
N ARG A 195 -16.55 7.45 -11.64
CA ARG A 195 -15.75 6.41 -12.29
C ARG A 195 -15.34 6.79 -13.71
N GLU A 196 -16.24 7.42 -14.47
CA GLU A 196 -15.93 7.94 -15.80
C GLU A 196 -14.81 8.99 -15.74
N GLN A 197 -14.81 9.88 -14.73
CA GLN A 197 -13.71 10.82 -14.49
C GLN A 197 -12.41 10.12 -14.13
N ASP A 198 -12.44 9.12 -13.24
CA ASP A 198 -11.25 8.35 -12.86
C ASP A 198 -10.67 7.57 -14.06
N ASP A 199 -11.54 6.99 -14.88
CA ASP A 199 -11.16 6.27 -16.10
C ASP A 199 -10.60 7.24 -17.16
N GLN A 200 -11.15 8.45 -17.28
CA GLN A 200 -10.61 9.53 -18.12
C GLN A 200 -9.22 9.95 -17.64
N MET A 201 -9.04 10.30 -16.36
CA MET A 201 -7.74 10.67 -15.80
C MET A 201 -6.68 9.57 -15.97
N ARG A 202 -7.09 8.30 -15.82
CA ARG A 202 -6.18 7.16 -16.06
C ARG A 202 -5.76 7.10 -17.52
N THR A 203 -6.72 7.21 -18.44
CA THR A 203 -6.46 7.20 -19.88
C THR A 203 -5.55 8.34 -20.30
N GLU A 204 -5.77 9.55 -19.77
CA GLU A 204 -4.92 10.72 -20.00
C GLU A 204 -3.49 10.50 -19.49
N ARG A 205 -3.31 9.94 -18.29
CA ARG A 205 -1.98 9.61 -17.76
C ARG A 205 -1.26 8.55 -18.59
N GLU A 206 -1.98 7.51 -19.02
CA GLU A 206 -1.43 6.48 -19.90
C GLU A 206 -1.02 7.07 -21.26
N GLN A 207 -1.85 7.95 -21.82
CA GLN A 207 -1.55 8.64 -23.07
C GLN A 207 -0.35 9.58 -22.93
N ALA A 208 -0.32 10.41 -21.88
CA ALA A 208 0.82 11.28 -21.59
C ALA A 208 2.13 10.49 -21.42
N THR A 209 2.06 9.33 -20.77
CA THR A 209 3.22 8.42 -20.64
C THR A 209 3.66 7.87 -21.99
N ARG A 210 2.73 7.42 -22.84
CA ARG A 210 3.05 6.94 -24.20
C ARG A 210 3.65 8.05 -25.06
N ASP A 211 3.10 9.26 -24.98
CA ASP A 211 3.58 10.41 -25.74
C ASP A 211 5.00 10.81 -25.29
N LEU A 212 5.29 10.76 -23.99
CA LEU A 212 6.62 10.99 -23.46
C LEU A 212 7.62 9.94 -23.96
N PHE A 213 7.25 8.65 -23.95
CA PHE A 213 8.10 7.60 -24.52
C PHE A 213 8.30 7.76 -26.04
N ALA A 214 7.25 8.09 -26.78
CA ALA A 214 7.34 8.31 -28.23
C ALA A 214 8.20 9.54 -28.58
N ARG A 215 8.17 10.59 -27.77
CA ARG A 215 9.09 11.74 -27.88
C ARG A 215 10.53 11.31 -27.59
N ALA A 216 10.77 10.67 -26.44
CA ALA A 216 12.10 10.21 -26.06
C ALA A 216 12.71 9.25 -27.09
N GLN A 217 11.89 8.41 -27.73
CA GLN A 217 12.32 7.54 -28.82
C GLN A 217 12.73 8.29 -30.09
N ARG A 218 12.06 9.40 -30.42
CA ARG A 218 12.43 10.29 -31.53
C ARG A 218 13.70 11.08 -31.24
N ASP A 219 13.88 11.51 -29.98
CA ASP A 219 14.95 12.42 -29.59
C ASP A 219 16.33 11.74 -29.46
N CYS A 220 16.36 10.43 -29.21
CA CYS A 220 17.63 9.67 -29.14
C CYS A 220 17.54 8.36 -29.93
N ALA A 221 18.16 8.36 -31.11
CA ALA A 221 18.27 7.18 -31.97
C ALA A 221 19.08 6.04 -31.30
N THR A 222 20.04 6.40 -30.45
CA THR A 222 21.00 5.47 -29.82
C THR A 222 20.35 4.62 -28.72
N CYS A 223 19.57 5.22 -27.80
CA CYS A 223 18.91 4.47 -26.72
C CYS A 223 17.40 4.30 -26.87
N ARG A 224 16.79 4.90 -27.90
CA ARG A 224 15.36 4.84 -28.17
C ARG A 224 14.50 5.26 -26.97
N GLY A 225 14.95 6.27 -26.24
CA GLY A 225 14.24 6.84 -25.09
C GLY A 225 14.37 6.07 -23.77
N THR A 226 15.12 4.97 -23.73
CA THR A 226 15.33 4.20 -22.48
C THR A 226 16.39 4.84 -21.56
N GLY A 227 17.23 5.72 -22.11
CA GLY A 227 18.40 6.28 -21.42
C GLY A 227 19.52 5.26 -21.18
N GLN A 228 19.38 4.04 -21.69
CA GLN A 228 20.33 2.94 -21.51
C GLN A 228 20.72 2.32 -22.86
N ILE A 229 21.95 1.85 -22.96
CA ILE A 229 22.46 1.10 -24.11
C ILE A 229 23.17 -0.16 -23.63
N ASP A 230 22.98 -1.25 -24.37
CA ASP A 230 23.69 -2.49 -24.13
C ASP A 230 25.11 -2.37 -24.70
N ILE A 231 26.13 -2.51 -23.84
CA ILE A 231 27.55 -2.53 -24.26
C ILE A 231 27.99 -3.97 -24.55
N SER A 232 27.46 -4.94 -23.80
CA SER A 232 27.73 -6.36 -23.97
C SER A 232 26.57 -7.19 -23.41
N ASP A 233 26.60 -8.50 -23.63
CA ASP A 233 25.55 -9.46 -23.21
C ASP A 233 25.17 -9.37 -21.72
N ASN A 234 26.02 -8.80 -20.86
CA ASN A 234 25.76 -8.62 -19.42
C ASN A 234 26.05 -7.21 -18.91
N ALA A 235 26.24 -6.21 -19.78
CA ALA A 235 26.57 -4.85 -19.36
C ALA A 235 25.68 -3.81 -20.02
N VAL A 236 24.96 -3.06 -19.17
CA VAL A 236 24.15 -1.91 -19.56
C VAL A 236 24.85 -0.64 -19.12
N ALA A 237 25.00 0.32 -20.03
CA ALA A 237 25.48 1.65 -19.69
C ALA A 237 24.42 2.71 -19.95
N ARG A 238 24.63 3.89 -19.36
CA ARG A 238 23.82 5.05 -19.69
C ARG A 238 24.14 5.55 -21.09
N CYS A 239 23.10 5.91 -21.83
CA CYS A 239 23.26 6.48 -23.15
C CYS A 239 24.12 7.76 -23.07
N PRO A 240 25.19 7.89 -23.87
CA PRO A 240 26.06 9.06 -23.84
C PRO A 240 25.33 10.34 -24.28
N GLU A 241 24.40 10.23 -25.23
CA GLU A 241 23.58 11.36 -25.71
C GLU A 241 22.61 11.88 -24.65
N CYS A 242 22.00 10.97 -23.86
CA CYS A 242 21.07 11.37 -22.80
C CYS A 242 21.77 11.81 -21.50
N ARG A 243 23.09 11.59 -21.38
CA ARG A 243 23.85 11.92 -20.17
C ARG A 243 24.28 13.39 -20.13
N THR A 244 24.18 14.12 -21.25
CA THR A 244 24.59 15.52 -21.29
C THR A 244 23.72 16.38 -20.36
N PRO A 245 24.28 17.42 -19.74
CA PRO A 245 23.53 18.35 -18.91
C PRO A 245 22.35 18.98 -19.66
N GLU A 246 22.52 19.27 -20.96
CA GLU A 246 21.43 19.84 -21.78
C GLU A 246 20.28 18.84 -21.99
N ALA A 247 20.58 17.56 -22.26
CA ALA A 247 19.54 16.53 -22.39
C ALA A 247 18.79 16.31 -21.07
N ARG A 248 19.51 16.36 -19.94
CA ARG A 248 18.89 16.26 -18.61
C ARG A 248 18.03 17.48 -18.27
N GLN A 249 18.46 18.68 -18.64
CA GLN A 249 17.67 19.90 -18.42
C GLN A 249 16.38 19.86 -19.24
N ARG A 250 16.43 19.46 -20.52
CA ARG A 250 15.22 19.27 -21.36
C ARG A 250 14.23 18.27 -20.76
N LEU A 251 14.70 17.14 -20.23
CA LEU A 251 13.82 16.16 -19.56
C LEU A 251 13.16 16.71 -18.29
N LEU A 252 13.85 17.59 -17.56
CA LEU A 252 13.29 18.25 -16.37
C LEU A 252 12.28 19.34 -16.79
N ASP A 253 12.62 20.12 -17.81
CA ASP A 253 11.74 21.15 -18.35
C ASP A 253 10.48 20.52 -18.97
N ASP A 254 10.55 19.33 -19.58
CA ASP A 254 9.36 18.62 -20.08
C ASP A 254 8.53 17.97 -18.95
N ALA A 255 9.18 17.54 -17.86
CA ALA A 255 8.49 16.93 -16.72
C ALA A 255 7.78 17.96 -15.82
N PHE A 256 8.28 19.20 -15.79
CA PHE A 256 7.83 20.23 -14.86
C PHE A 256 7.43 21.56 -15.52
N GLY A 257 7.88 21.82 -16.73
CA GLY A 257 7.66 23.05 -17.49
C GLY A 257 6.58 22.86 -18.54
N ASN A 258 5.33 22.80 -18.09
CA ASN A 258 4.12 23.28 -18.80
C ASN A 258 2.89 23.01 -17.94
N VAL A 259 2.97 23.32 -16.64
CA VAL A 259 1.75 23.68 -15.93
C VAL A 259 1.56 25.14 -16.27
N ASP A 260 0.84 25.42 -17.37
CA ASP A 260 0.35 26.76 -17.64
C ASP A 260 -0.25 27.28 -16.33
N PRO A 261 0.18 28.45 -15.82
CA PRO A 261 -0.42 29.02 -14.64
C PRO A 261 -1.91 29.12 -14.93
N VAL A 262 -2.70 28.36 -14.18
CA VAL A 262 -4.17 28.38 -14.29
C VAL A 262 -4.58 29.82 -14.07
N ASP A 263 -4.96 30.48 -15.16
CA ASP A 263 -5.34 31.88 -15.16
C ASP A 263 -6.60 32.04 -14.30
N PRO A 264 -6.51 32.63 -13.10
CA PRO A 264 -7.61 32.64 -12.15
C PRO A 264 -8.78 33.50 -12.62
N GLU A 265 -8.62 34.29 -13.69
CA GLU A 265 -9.66 35.20 -14.18
C GLU A 265 -10.69 34.54 -15.12
N ARG A 266 -10.54 33.26 -15.49
CA ARG A 266 -11.43 32.61 -16.47
C ARG A 266 -12.73 32.00 -15.90
N THR A 267 -13.09 32.28 -14.64
CA THR A 267 -14.24 31.64 -13.96
C THR A 267 -15.39 32.60 -13.59
N THR A 268 -15.51 33.74 -14.27
CA THR A 268 -16.69 34.61 -14.14
C THR A 268 -17.20 35.07 -15.50
N ALA A 269 -18.07 34.25 -16.10
CA ALA A 269 -19.06 34.64 -17.09
C ALA A 269 -20.26 33.68 -17.01
#